data_AF-A0A6A1UJL3-F1
#
_entry.id   AF-A0A6A1UJL3-F1
#
_cell.length_a   1.000
_cell.length_b   1.000
_cell.length_c   1.000
_cell.angle_alpha   90.00
_cell.angle_beta   90.00
_cell.angle_gamma   90.00
#
_symmetry.space_group_name_H-M   'P 1'
#
loop_
_entity.id
_entity.type
_entity.pdbx_description
1 polymer ?
#
loop_
_entity_poly.entity_id
_entity_poly.type
_entity_poly.pdbx_seq_one_letter_code
_entity_poly.pdbx_strand_id
1 'polypeptide(L)'
;MMYGFGDDPNPLPESMALVEDIVMEYITDLVHKAQDIGSKRGKLSVEDFLYLIRKDLPKLNRCTELLSMNEELKQARKVFESDEEKLRKVFEADEEN
;
A
#
# COMPACT_ATOMS: atom_id res chain seq x y z
N MET A 1 0.64 -0.38 -16.44
CA MET A 1 -0.76 0.10 -16.30
C MET A 1 -1.41 0.34 -17.65
N MET A 2 -0.81 1.14 -18.55
CA MET A 2 -1.36 1.46 -19.88
C MET A 2 -1.96 0.25 -20.63
N TYR A 3 -1.16 -0.77 -20.94
CA TYR A 3 -1.64 -2.00 -21.59
C TYR A 3 -2.78 -2.71 -20.83
N GLY A 4 -2.72 -2.73 -19.50
CA GLY A 4 -3.75 -3.33 -18.65
C GLY A 4 -5.09 -2.59 -18.68
N PHE A 5 -5.12 -1.36 -19.17
CA PHE A 5 -6.32 -0.57 -19.45
C PHE A 5 -6.68 -0.53 -20.95
N GLY A 6 -6.03 -1.37 -21.77
CA GLY A 6 -6.34 -1.55 -23.19
C GLY A 6 -5.47 -0.77 -24.17
N ASP A 7 -4.38 -0.14 -23.71
CA ASP A 7 -3.38 0.47 -24.60
C ASP A 7 -2.48 -0.57 -25.28
N ASP A 8 -1.58 -0.13 -26.17
CA ASP A 8 -0.59 -0.98 -26.82
C ASP A 8 0.42 -1.59 -25.81
N PRO A 9 0.95 -2.81 -26.04
CA PRO A 9 2.04 -3.38 -25.23
C PRO A 9 3.30 -2.49 -25.19
N ASN A 10 3.53 -1.68 -26.22
CA ASN A 10 4.60 -0.71 -26.33
C ASN A 10 4.02 0.70 -26.61
N PRO A 11 3.48 1.37 -25.58
CA PRO A 11 2.89 2.70 -25.71
C PRO A 11 3.89 3.72 -26.25
N LEU A 12 3.38 4.78 -26.87
CA LEU A 12 4.21 5.90 -27.30
C LEU A 12 4.95 6.53 -26.09
N PRO A 13 6.28 6.77 -26.18
CA PRO A 13 7.04 7.39 -25.09
C PRO A 13 6.47 8.72 -24.62
N GLU A 14 5.93 9.52 -25.53
CA GLU A 14 5.35 10.83 -25.26
C GLU A 14 4.06 10.71 -24.43
N SER A 15 3.21 9.72 -24.75
CA SER A 15 2.00 9.44 -23.96
C SER A 15 2.36 8.92 -22.56
N MET A 16 3.41 8.12 -22.45
CA MET A 16 3.91 7.63 -21.17
C MET A 16 4.40 8.79 -20.28
N ALA A 17 5.22 9.67 -20.83
CA ALA A 17 5.73 10.85 -20.12
C ALA A 17 4.60 11.77 -19.67
N LEU A 18 3.60 12.02 -20.52
CA LEU A 18 2.45 12.84 -20.13
C LEU A 18 1.63 12.21 -19.01
N VAL A 19 1.40 10.89 -19.03
CA VAL A 19 0.67 10.22 -17.95
C VAL A 19 1.48 10.21 -16.66
N GLU A 20 2.81 10.11 -16.73
CA GLU A 20 3.67 10.30 -15.56
C GLU A 20 3.43 11.67 -14.92
N ASP A 21 3.48 12.75 -15.70
CA ASP A 21 3.25 14.11 -15.21
C ASP A 21 1.86 14.26 -14.55
N ILE A 22 0.81 13.76 -15.22
CA ILE A 22 -0.57 13.80 -14.70
C ILE A 22 -0.68 13.02 -13.38
N VAL A 23 -0.08 11.84 -13.28
CA VAL A 23 -0.12 11.01 -12.07
C VAL A 23 0.66 11.67 -10.93
N MET A 24 1.81 12.26 -11.23
CA MET A 24 2.61 12.99 -10.25
C MET A 24 1.82 14.16 -9.66
N GLU A 25 1.20 15.00 -10.51
CA GLU A 25 0.35 16.11 -10.07
C GLU A 25 -0.80 15.61 -9.20
N TYR A 26 -1.52 14.57 -9.64
CA TYR A 26 -2.64 14.00 -8.90
C TYR A 26 -2.25 13.49 -7.51
N ILE A 27 -1.12 12.77 -7.40
CA ILE A 27 -0.63 12.22 -6.13
C ILE A 27 -0.23 13.36 -5.19
N THR A 28 0.51 14.36 -5.68
CA THR A 28 0.91 15.52 -4.89
C THR A 28 -0.32 16.25 -4.32
N ASP A 29 -1.31 16.49 -5.17
CA ASP A 29 -2.58 17.11 -4.77
C ASP A 29 -3.34 16.29 -3.71
N LEU A 30 -3.40 14.98 -3.90
CA LEU A 30 -4.09 14.08 -2.99
C LEU A 30 -3.42 14.06 -1.62
N VAL A 31 -2.08 14.02 -1.58
CA VAL A 31 -1.30 14.02 -0.35
C VAL A 31 -1.45 15.35 0.39
N HIS A 32 -1.41 16.50 -0.29
CA HIS A 32 -1.66 17.80 0.35
C HIS A 32 -3.06 17.84 1.00
N LYS A 33 -4.09 17.41 0.27
CA LYS A 33 -5.46 17.34 0.81
C LYS A 33 -5.55 16.40 2.03
N ALA A 34 -4.82 15.28 2.01
CA ALA A 34 -4.80 14.33 3.13
C ALA A 34 -4.05 14.92 4.34
N GLN A 35 -2.93 15.61 4.08
CA GLN A 35 -2.13 16.30 5.09
C GLN A 35 -2.93 17.42 5.76
N ASP A 36 -3.74 18.19 5.03
CA ASP A 36 -4.60 19.23 5.62
C ASP A 36 -5.60 18.68 6.65
N ILE A 37 -6.05 17.44 6.43
CA ILE A 37 -6.93 16.73 7.37
C ILE A 37 -6.11 16.20 8.54
N GLY A 38 -5.05 15.44 8.25
CA GLY A 38 -4.20 14.79 9.25
C GLY A 38 -3.47 15.77 10.17
N SER A 39 -3.11 16.96 9.67
CA SER A 39 -2.46 18.02 10.44
C SER A 39 -3.32 18.50 11.62
N LYS A 40 -4.65 18.44 11.52
CA LYS A 40 -5.55 18.76 12.64
C LYS A 40 -5.42 17.77 13.80
N ARG A 41 -5.05 16.52 13.49
CA ARG A 41 -4.71 15.46 14.46
C ARG A 41 -3.20 15.42 14.78
N GLY A 42 -2.38 16.24 14.13
CA GLY A 42 -0.93 16.25 14.26
C GLY A 42 -0.20 15.08 13.59
N LYS A 43 -0.89 14.22 12.83
CA LYS A 43 -0.28 13.11 12.09
C LYS A 43 -1.09 12.73 10.86
N LEU A 44 -0.41 12.45 9.75
CA LEU A 44 -1.01 11.84 8.56
C LEU A 44 -1.23 10.35 8.79
N SER A 45 -2.39 9.86 8.39
CA SER A 45 -2.81 8.46 8.55
C SER A 45 -3.55 7.95 7.31
N VAL A 46 -3.67 6.62 7.19
CA VAL A 46 -4.39 5.99 6.07
C VAL A 46 -5.86 6.42 6.03
N GLU A 47 -6.47 6.64 7.19
CA GLU A 47 -7.85 7.13 7.34
C GLU A 47 -8.09 8.45 6.60
N ASP A 48 -7.09 9.32 6.51
CA ASP A 48 -7.21 10.61 5.84
C ASP A 48 -7.39 10.43 4.32
N PHE A 49 -6.70 9.46 3.72
CA PHE A 49 -6.88 9.08 2.32
C PHE A 49 -8.24 8.43 2.07
N LEU A 50 -8.65 7.50 2.96
CA LEU A 50 -9.97 6.86 2.87
C LEU A 50 -11.11 7.89 2.97
N TYR A 51 -10.93 8.92 3.81
CA TYR A 51 -11.87 10.01 3.92
C TYR A 51 -11.99 10.81 2.62
N LEU A 52 -10.89 11.10 1.93
CA LEU A 52 -10.92 11.82 0.64
C LEU A 52 -11.70 11.06 -0.43
N ILE A 53 -11.54 9.74 -0.50
CA ILE A 53 -12.21 8.90 -1.50
C ILE A 53 -13.60 8.40 -1.08
N ARG A 54 -14.10 8.77 0.11
CA ARG A 54 -15.35 8.21 0.69
C ARG A 54 -16.60 8.31 -0.17
N LYS A 55 -16.63 9.22 -1.14
CA LYS A 55 -17.76 9.42 -2.06
C LYS A 55 -17.71 8.48 -3.27
N ASP A 56 -16.57 7.84 -3.52
CA ASP A 56 -16.38 6.84 -4.56
C ASP A 56 -16.40 5.45 -3.90
N LEU A 57 -17.60 4.88 -3.75
CA LEU A 57 -17.81 3.61 -3.06
C LEU A 57 -17.00 2.45 -3.68
N PRO A 58 -16.92 2.29 -5.02
CA PRO A 58 -16.05 1.28 -5.62
C PRO A 58 -14.59 1.41 -5.22
N LYS A 59 -14.01 2.62 -5.28
CA LYS A 59 -12.61 2.84 -4.85
C LYS A 59 -12.43 2.60 -3.37
N LEU A 60 -13.34 3.10 -2.53
CA LEU A 60 -13.28 2.92 -1.08
C LEU A 60 -13.31 1.44 -0.68
N ASN A 61 -14.24 0.67 -1.24
CA ASN A 61 -14.36 -0.76 -0.97
C ASN A 61 -13.09 -1.48 -1.38
N ARG A 62 -12.59 -1.20 -2.58
CA ARG A 62 -11.37 -1.84 -3.09
C ARG A 62 -10.14 -1.52 -2.22
N CYS A 63 -9.98 -0.27 -1.78
CA CYS A 63 -8.91 0.11 -0.86
C CYS A 63 -9.03 -0.62 0.48
N THR A 64 -10.24 -0.74 1.02
CA THR A 64 -10.48 -1.42 2.31
C THR A 64 -10.13 -2.90 2.23
N GLU A 65 -10.55 -3.59 1.16
CA GLU A 65 -10.19 -5.00 0.91
C GLU A 65 -8.67 -5.20 0.84
N LEU A 66 -7.98 -4.36 0.08
CA LEU A 66 -6.53 -4.45 -0.10
C LEU A 66 -5.77 -4.20 1.20
N LEU A 67 -6.25 -3.27 2.04
CA LEU A 67 -5.66 -3.02 3.35
C LEU A 67 -5.87 -4.21 4.30
N SER A 68 -7.06 -4.81 4.32
CA SER A 68 -7.36 -6.02 5.11
C SER A 68 -6.45 -7.18 4.70
N MET A 69 -6.35 -7.45 3.40
CA MET A 69 -5.50 -8.51 2.86
C MET A 69 -4.02 -8.28 3.19
N ASN A 70 -3.55 -7.03 3.11
CA ASN A 70 -2.16 -6.70 3.48
C ASN A 70 -1.91 -6.94 4.97
N GLU A 71 -2.88 -6.64 5.84
CA GLU A 71 -2.78 -6.93 7.26
C GLU A 71 -2.73 -8.44 7.54
N GLU A 72 -3.60 -9.23 6.90
CA GLU A 72 -3.58 -10.70 6.97
C GLU A 72 -2.23 -11.27 6.52
N LEU A 73 -1.68 -10.79 5.39
CA LEU A 73 -0.37 -11.21 4.89
C LEU A 73 0.76 -10.84 5.85
N LYS A 74 0.71 -9.68 6.49
CA LYS A 74 1.70 -9.28 7.51
C LYS A 74 1.63 -10.19 8.74
N GLN A 75 0.42 -10.50 9.21
CA GLN A 75 0.24 -11.41 10.34
C GLN A 75 0.77 -12.81 10.01
N ALA A 76 0.45 -13.34 8.82
CA ALA A 76 0.95 -14.63 8.37
C ALA A 76 2.49 -14.67 8.34
N ARG A 77 3.15 -13.66 7.77
CA ARG A 77 4.62 -13.57 7.75
C ARG A 77 5.23 -13.58 9.15
N LYS A 78 4.65 -12.84 10.09
CA LYS A 78 5.13 -12.77 11.47
C LYS A 78 5.06 -14.12 12.19
N VAL A 79 4.04 -14.94 11.93
CA VAL A 79 3.93 -16.29 12.49
C VAL A 79 5.11 -17.15 12.03
N PHE A 80 5.40 -17.16 10.72
CA PHE A 80 6.53 -17.92 10.17
C PHE A 80 7.89 -17.47 10.72
N GLU A 81 8.15 -16.18 10.80
CA GLU A 81 9.41 -15.64 11.37
C GLU A 81 9.57 -16.06 12.85
N SER A 82 8.48 -16.00 13.62
CA SER A 82 8.51 -16.40 15.03
C SER A 82 8.75 -17.89 15.23
N ASP A 83 8.27 -18.72 14.30
CA ASP A 83 8.45 -20.17 14.37
C ASP A 83 9.85 -20.59 13.92
N GLU A 84 10.44 -19.90 12.95
CA GLU A 84 11.84 -20.08 12.57
C GLU A 84 12.80 -19.69 13.72
N GLU A 85 12.52 -18.58 14.41
CA GLU A 85 13.33 -18.14 15.56
C GLU A 85 13.20 -19.11 16.75
N LYS A 86 12.00 -19.66 17.00
CA LYS A 86 11.81 -20.72 18.01
C LYS A 86 12.58 -21.99 17.63
N LEU A 87 12.53 -22.39 16.37
CA LEU A 87 13.21 -23.60 15.90
C LEU A 87 14.74 -23.47 16.04
N ARG A 88 15.31 -22.31 15.71
CA ARG A 88 16.75 -22.04 15.93
C ARG A 88 17.15 -22.14 17.39
N LYS A 89 16.37 -21.56 18.30
CA LYS A 89 16.64 -21.63 19.75
C LYS A 89 16.57 -23.05 20.29
N VAL A 90 15.71 -23.90 19.75
CA VAL A 90 15.64 -25.33 20.13
C VAL A 90 16.93 -26.05 19.73
N PHE A 91 17.42 -25.83 18.50
CA PHE A 91 18.67 -26.45 18.06
C PHE A 91 19.90 -25.93 18.81
N GLU A 92 19.97 -24.64 19.13
CA GLU A 92 21.05 -24.06 19.94
C GLU A 92 21.06 -24.62 21.38
N ALA A 93 19.89 -24.86 21.97
CA ALA A 93 19.78 -25.45 23.31
C ALA A 93 20.18 -26.93 23.37
N ASP A 94 20.02 -27.67 22.27
CA ASP A 94 20.42 -29.08 22.17
C ASP A 94 21.94 -29.24 21.93
N GLU A 95 22.66 -28.22 21.43
CA GLU A 95 24.13 -28.25 21.26
C GLU A 95 24.91 -27.95 22.56
N GLU A 96 24.29 -27.31 23.55
CA GLU A 96 24.94 -26.93 24.82
C GLU A 96 24.85 -28.01 25.93
N ASN A 97 24.26 -29.18 25.65
CA ASN A 97 24.02 -30.27 26.61
C ASN A 97 24.70 -31.59 26.20
#